data_AF-A0A6J2XQ81-F1
#
_entry.id   AF-A0A6J2XQ81-F1
#
_cell.length_a   1.000
_cell.length_b   1.000
_cell.length_c   1.000
_cell.angle_alpha   90.00
_cell.angle_beta   90.00
_cell.angle_gamma   90.00
#
_symmetry.space_group_name_H-M   'P 1'
#
loop_
_entity.id
_entity.type
_entity.pdbx_description
1 polymer ?
#
loop_
_entity_poly.entity_id
_entity_poly.type
_entity_poly.pdbx_seq_one_letter_code
_entity_poly.pdbx_strand_id
1 'polypeptide(L)'
;MTAKHLVDNLQIRLKQEQKAMLNEISSRLTDVKLQQYVMNGIAFHHAGLVRENRYSIEEAFRQGHIPILVTTSTLAMGVNLPAHLVIIKSTKCYDYSGGYKDYDEVSIFQMIGRAGRSQFDTCATALILTTAQDKAKYENMVACTQPIESNLHKHLTEHLNAEIVLNTITDLEVAMRWLSSTFLYVRAKKCPEKYKLPVGLTQEKIDKKLLEICQIDLNKLVGAGMVNINQCIEISPTVIGEIMAKYYVAFETMKLFTKITGTEIMIQLLGIFSKCSEFSDIRLRTNDKKCLNLLNKHSTKETIRFPLSGKVTSSDMKVNCIIQAMLGNLEIHDQSILNDSSRIMRCCERLSKCK
;
A
#
# COMPACT_ATOMS: atom_id res chain seq x y z
N MET A 1 -10.35 21.85 1.09
CA MET A 1 -11.65 21.76 0.39
C MET A 1 -12.81 21.51 1.37
N THR A 2 -12.79 20.48 2.23
CA THR A 2 -13.89 20.24 3.21
C THR A 2 -13.92 21.23 4.38
N ALA A 3 -12.81 21.41 5.11
CA ALA A 3 -12.76 22.32 6.26
C ALA A 3 -13.16 23.75 5.87
N LYS A 4 -12.64 24.24 4.73
CA LYS A 4 -13.06 25.52 4.13
C LYS A 4 -14.57 25.59 3.93
N HIS A 5 -15.16 24.59 3.24
CA HIS A 5 -16.59 24.59 2.97
C HIS A 5 -17.44 24.60 4.26
N LEU A 6 -17.00 23.89 5.30
CA LEU A 6 -17.67 23.94 6.60
C LEU A 6 -17.56 25.31 7.25
N VAL A 7 -16.38 25.93 7.25
CA VAL A 7 -16.19 27.30 7.78
C VAL A 7 -17.08 28.31 7.04
N ASP A 8 -17.18 28.18 5.72
CA ASP A 8 -17.95 29.12 4.88
C ASP A 8 -19.48 28.94 5.05
N ASN A 9 -19.97 27.75 5.42
CA ASN A 9 -21.40 27.41 5.35
C ASN A 9 -22.01 26.97 6.69
N LEU A 10 -21.22 26.71 7.73
CA LEU A 10 -21.68 26.23 9.02
C LEU A 10 -21.30 27.23 10.12
N GLN A 11 -22.31 27.77 10.80
CA GLN A 11 -22.09 28.59 11.99
C GLN A 11 -22.18 27.73 13.25
N ILE A 12 -21.07 27.62 13.98
CA ILE A 12 -20.99 26.87 15.24
C ILE A 12 -21.19 27.84 16.40
N ARG A 13 -22.14 27.53 17.30
CA ARG A 13 -22.35 28.30 18.53
C ARG A 13 -21.29 27.95 19.57
N LEU A 14 -20.25 28.77 19.64
CA LEU A 14 -19.17 28.65 20.64
C LEU A 14 -19.47 29.46 21.90
N LYS A 15 -19.18 28.88 23.07
CA LYS A 15 -19.22 29.61 24.36
C LYS A 15 -18.13 30.69 24.40
N GLN A 16 -18.30 31.74 25.21
CA GLN A 16 -17.31 32.82 25.33
C GLN A 16 -15.92 32.30 25.75
N GLU A 17 -15.86 31.42 26.76
CA GLU A 17 -14.63 30.78 27.20
C GLU A 17 -13.95 29.98 26.08
N GLN A 18 -14.73 29.21 25.31
CA GLN A 18 -14.22 28.49 24.14
C GLN A 18 -13.65 29.44 23.09
N LYS A 19 -14.32 30.57 22.81
CA LYS A 19 -13.80 31.58 21.87
C LYS A 19 -12.47 32.17 22.34
N ALA A 20 -12.33 32.49 23.62
CA ALA A 20 -11.09 33.00 24.19
C ALA A 20 -9.95 31.99 24.03
N MET A 21 -10.20 30.71 24.35
CA MET A 21 -9.23 29.64 24.21
C MET A 21 -8.82 29.41 22.75
N LEU A 22 -9.78 29.41 21.82
CA LEU A 22 -9.52 29.24 20.39
C LEU A 22 -8.71 30.41 19.81
N ASN A 23 -8.88 31.64 20.33
CA ASN A 23 -8.05 32.78 19.95
C ASN A 23 -6.60 32.62 20.42
N GLU A 24 -6.38 32.12 21.64
CA GLU A 24 -5.03 31.83 22.16
C GLU A 24 -4.36 30.66 21.42
N ILE A 25 -5.12 29.65 21.02
CA ILE A 25 -4.60 28.57 20.17
C ILE A 25 -4.23 29.15 18.80
N SER A 26 -5.11 29.95 18.20
CA SER A 26 -4.88 30.58 16.89
C SER A 26 -3.57 31.38 16.87
N SER A 27 -3.28 32.19 17.90
CA SER A 27 -2.05 32.99 17.93
C SER A 27 -0.75 32.18 17.98
N ARG A 28 -0.82 30.90 18.41
CA ARG A 28 0.33 29.99 18.48
C ARG A 28 0.55 29.16 17.22
N LEU A 29 -0.45 29.06 16.36
CA LEU A 29 -0.36 28.28 15.13
C LEU A 29 0.47 29.02 14.08
N THR A 30 1.19 28.28 13.24
CA THR A 30 1.98 28.87 12.14
C THR A 30 1.26 28.85 10.79
N ASP A 31 0.26 27.98 10.61
CA ASP A 31 -0.49 27.87 9.36
C ASP A 31 -1.66 28.87 9.35
N VAL A 32 -1.60 29.85 8.44
CA VAL A 32 -2.57 30.94 8.32
C VAL A 32 -4.00 30.44 8.08
N LYS A 33 -4.19 29.34 7.34
CA LYS A 33 -5.53 28.77 7.10
C LYS A 33 -6.05 28.10 8.37
N LEU A 34 -5.19 27.39 9.09
CA LEU A 34 -5.55 26.73 10.33
C LEU A 34 -5.94 27.74 11.41
N GLN A 35 -5.20 28.85 11.54
CA GLN A 35 -5.54 29.98 12.40
C GLN A 35 -6.98 30.46 12.16
N GLN A 36 -7.31 30.73 10.89
CA GLN A 36 -8.63 31.21 10.50
C GLN A 36 -9.75 30.23 10.84
N TYR A 37 -9.53 28.93 10.61
CA TYR A 37 -10.58 27.93 10.78
C TYR A 37 -10.84 27.65 12.27
N VAL A 38 -9.78 27.58 13.08
CA VAL A 38 -9.88 27.24 14.51
C VAL A 38 -10.73 28.25 15.27
N MET A 39 -10.66 29.54 14.93
CA MET A 39 -11.52 30.58 15.52
C MET A 39 -13.02 30.34 15.29
N ASN A 40 -13.38 29.58 14.25
CA ASN A 40 -14.75 29.18 13.93
C ASN A 40 -15.14 27.80 14.53
N GLY A 41 -14.27 27.20 15.35
CA GLY A 41 -14.49 25.88 15.95
C GLY A 41 -14.26 24.71 14.99
N ILE A 42 -13.60 24.96 13.86
CA ILE A 42 -13.31 23.94 12.84
C ILE A 42 -11.80 23.87 12.64
N ALA A 43 -11.20 22.69 12.71
CA ALA A 43 -9.78 22.52 12.40
C ALA A 43 -9.54 21.44 11.35
N PHE A 44 -8.32 21.38 10.82
CA PHE A 44 -7.88 20.26 10.00
C PHE A 44 -6.58 19.65 10.51
N HIS A 45 -6.41 18.35 10.27
CA HIS A 45 -5.24 17.58 10.68
C HIS A 45 -4.74 16.67 9.56
N HIS A 46 -3.45 16.80 9.21
CA HIS A 46 -2.78 15.92 8.26
C HIS A 46 -1.27 15.87 8.50
N ALA A 47 -0.60 14.86 7.94
CA ALA A 47 0.84 14.64 8.11
C ALA A 47 1.73 15.81 7.61
N GLY A 48 1.23 16.63 6.69
CA GLY A 48 1.94 17.83 6.20
C GLY A 48 1.97 19.04 7.16
N LEU A 49 1.23 19.03 8.27
CA LEU A 49 1.33 20.09 9.28
C LEU A 49 2.59 19.91 10.13
N VAL A 50 3.17 21.02 10.60
CA VAL A 50 4.25 20.97 11.60
C VAL A 50 3.75 20.33 12.90
N ARG A 51 4.66 19.68 13.65
CA ARG A 51 4.33 18.82 14.78
C ARG A 51 3.61 19.60 15.90
N GLU A 52 4.06 20.83 16.14
CA GLU A 52 3.55 21.75 17.16
C GLU A 52 2.10 22.15 16.89
N ASN A 53 1.77 22.44 15.63
CA ASN A 53 0.39 22.71 15.21
C ASN A 53 -0.49 21.47 15.43
N ARG A 54 -0.02 20.27 15.03
CA ARG A 54 -0.79 19.02 15.23
C ARG A 54 -1.10 18.79 16.70
N TYR A 55 -0.10 18.89 17.57
CA TYR A 55 -0.26 18.71 19.00
C TYR A 55 -1.29 19.70 19.59
N SER A 56 -1.20 20.98 19.21
CA SER A 56 -2.11 22.02 19.69
C SER A 56 -3.57 21.74 19.30
N ILE A 57 -3.80 21.29 18.06
CA ILE A 57 -5.14 20.93 17.57
C ILE A 57 -5.67 19.66 18.24
N GLU A 58 -4.82 18.64 18.41
CA GLU A 58 -5.19 17.38 19.06
C GLU A 58 -5.64 17.63 20.51
N GLU A 59 -4.92 18.45 21.26
CA GLU A 59 -5.26 18.77 22.64
C GLU A 59 -6.54 19.60 22.73
N ALA A 60 -6.68 20.63 21.89
CA ALA A 60 -7.88 21.45 21.85
C ALA A 60 -9.14 20.65 21.45
N PHE A 61 -9.00 19.65 20.58
CA PHE A 61 -10.10 18.73 20.25
C PHE A 61 -10.42 17.79 21.41
N ARG A 62 -9.41 17.22 22.07
CA ARG A 62 -9.58 16.34 23.23
C ARG A 62 -10.30 17.03 24.40
N GLN A 63 -9.98 18.30 24.62
CA GLN A 63 -10.64 19.15 25.64
C GLN A 63 -12.04 19.64 25.21
N GLY A 64 -12.48 19.37 23.98
CA GLY A 64 -13.79 19.78 23.48
C GLY A 64 -13.89 21.26 23.12
N HIS A 65 -12.77 21.96 22.94
CA HIS A 65 -12.74 23.34 22.46
C HIS A 65 -12.99 23.43 20.95
N ILE A 66 -12.56 22.43 20.19
CA ILE A 66 -12.79 22.31 18.75
C ILE A 66 -13.92 21.28 18.53
N PRO A 67 -15.14 21.70 18.14
CA PRO A 67 -16.22 20.76 17.90
C PRO A 67 -16.05 19.89 16.65
N ILE A 68 -15.40 20.41 15.60
CA ILE A 68 -15.25 19.71 14.33
C ILE A 68 -13.79 19.65 13.91
N LEU A 69 -13.27 18.44 13.73
CA LEU A 69 -11.92 18.19 13.21
C LEU A 69 -11.98 17.42 11.90
N VAL A 70 -11.42 17.99 10.84
CA VAL A 70 -11.34 17.37 9.51
C VAL A 70 -9.97 16.73 9.32
N THR A 71 -9.90 15.41 9.17
CA THR A 71 -8.62 14.68 9.17
C THR A 71 -8.38 13.92 7.86
N THR A 72 -7.12 13.59 7.59
CA THR A 72 -6.77 12.54 6.61
C THR A 72 -6.80 11.15 7.26
N SER A 73 -6.82 10.09 6.45
CA SER A 73 -6.85 8.68 6.93
C SER A 73 -5.70 8.32 7.87
N THR A 74 -4.57 9.01 7.76
CA THR A 74 -3.38 8.82 8.61
C THR A 74 -3.65 9.02 10.10
N LEU A 75 -4.62 9.85 10.48
CA LEU A 75 -4.94 10.07 11.90
C LEU A 75 -5.47 8.79 12.56
N ALA A 76 -6.30 8.03 11.84
CA ALA A 76 -6.85 6.77 12.35
C ALA A 76 -5.78 5.74 12.71
N MET A 77 -4.59 5.83 12.10
CA MET A 77 -3.46 4.92 12.35
C MET A 77 -2.50 5.40 13.45
N GLY A 78 -2.36 6.72 13.63
CA GLY A 78 -1.21 7.28 14.35
C GLY A 78 -1.51 7.96 15.68
N VAL A 79 -2.78 8.29 15.98
CA VAL A 79 -3.13 9.07 17.17
C VAL A 79 -4.42 8.55 17.79
N ASN A 80 -4.43 8.41 19.12
CA ASN A 80 -5.65 8.08 19.86
C ASN A 80 -6.47 9.33 20.15
N LEU A 81 -7.29 9.74 19.17
CA LEU A 81 -8.18 10.89 19.26
C LEU A 81 -9.63 10.46 18.98
N PRO A 82 -10.36 9.94 19.97
CA PRO A 82 -11.75 9.51 19.80
C PRO A 82 -12.70 10.70 19.70
N ALA A 83 -13.83 10.49 19.02
CA ALA A 83 -14.89 11.49 18.83
C ALA A 83 -16.26 10.83 18.98
N HIS A 84 -17.27 11.57 19.47
CA HIS A 84 -18.63 11.04 19.59
C HIS A 84 -19.23 10.63 18.22
N LEU A 85 -18.96 11.44 17.19
CA LEU A 85 -19.39 11.22 15.81
C LEU A 85 -18.17 11.17 14.89
N VAL A 86 -18.02 10.07 14.14
CA VAL A 86 -17.04 9.96 13.05
C VAL A 86 -17.77 9.94 11.71
N ILE A 87 -17.38 10.82 10.79
CA ILE A 87 -17.93 10.86 9.43
C ILE A 87 -16.83 10.48 8.43
N ILE A 88 -17.02 9.35 7.74
CA ILE A 88 -16.16 8.94 6.63
C ILE A 88 -16.76 9.53 5.36
N LYS A 89 -16.23 10.69 4.95
CA LYS A 89 -16.66 11.42 3.75
C LYS A 89 -16.03 10.80 2.49
N SER A 90 -16.79 9.96 1.79
CA SER A 90 -16.36 9.10 0.68
C SER A 90 -15.59 7.86 1.14
N THR A 91 -15.83 6.75 0.47
CA THR A 91 -15.14 5.48 0.71
C THR A 91 -14.05 5.18 -0.33
N LYS A 92 -13.73 6.17 -1.17
CA LYS A 92 -12.68 6.07 -2.17
C LYS A 92 -11.50 6.96 -1.82
N CYS A 93 -10.31 6.38 -1.84
CA CYS A 93 -9.05 7.08 -1.69
C CYS A 93 -8.30 7.12 -3.03
N TYR A 94 -7.56 8.20 -3.25
CA TYR A 94 -6.69 8.27 -4.42
C TYR A 94 -5.49 7.37 -4.19
N ASP A 95 -5.34 6.35 -5.03
CA ASP A 95 -4.25 5.39 -4.95
C ASP A 95 -2.97 5.95 -5.56
N TYR A 96 -1.84 5.43 -5.08
CA TYR A 96 -0.53 5.63 -5.70
C TYR A 96 -0.47 5.08 -7.14
N SER A 97 -1.49 4.39 -7.65
CA SER A 97 -1.61 4.03 -9.05
C SER A 97 -2.36 5.07 -9.91
N GLY A 98 -2.85 6.17 -9.32
CA GLY A 98 -3.50 7.25 -10.07
C GLY A 98 -4.97 7.11 -10.38
N GLY A 99 -5.62 6.13 -9.76
CA GLY A 99 -7.06 6.00 -9.75
C GLY A 99 -7.61 6.22 -8.35
N TYR A 100 -8.91 6.44 -8.26
CA TYR A 100 -9.61 6.22 -7.01
C TYR A 100 -9.81 4.72 -6.81
N LYS A 101 -9.31 4.20 -5.69
CA LYS A 101 -9.63 2.86 -5.21
C LYS A 101 -10.46 2.96 -3.95
N ASP A 102 -11.16 1.89 -3.61
CA ASP A 102 -11.81 1.82 -2.31
C ASP A 102 -10.76 1.79 -1.19
N TYR A 103 -11.09 2.40 -0.06
CA TYR A 103 -10.33 2.15 1.16
C TYR A 103 -10.31 0.64 1.46
N ASP A 104 -9.18 0.16 1.97
CA ASP A 104 -9.12 -1.16 2.56
C ASP A 104 -10.02 -1.23 3.80
N GLU A 105 -10.56 -2.41 4.06
CA GLU A 105 -11.51 -2.64 5.16
C GLU A 105 -10.89 -2.27 6.52
N VAL A 106 -9.60 -2.57 6.70
CA VAL A 106 -8.85 -2.22 7.92
C VAL A 106 -8.84 -0.72 8.14
N SER A 107 -8.56 0.08 7.12
CA SER A 107 -8.62 1.55 7.19
C SER A 107 -10.00 2.04 7.60
N ILE A 108 -11.08 1.47 7.03
CA ILE A 108 -12.44 1.85 7.40
C ILE A 108 -12.75 1.47 8.86
N PHE A 109 -12.44 0.24 9.28
CA PHE A 109 -12.63 -0.18 10.67
C PHE A 109 -11.86 0.68 11.65
N GLN A 110 -10.66 1.10 11.29
CA GLN A 110 -9.82 1.96 12.13
C GLN A 110 -10.36 3.39 12.23
N MET A 111 -11.02 3.90 11.18
CA MET A 111 -11.76 5.15 11.26
C MET A 111 -13.00 4.99 12.14
N ILE A 112 -13.80 3.95 11.92
CA ILE A 112 -15.01 3.64 12.73
C ILE A 112 -14.65 3.48 14.20
N GLY A 113 -13.52 2.83 14.51
CA GLY A 113 -13.04 2.61 15.88
C GLY A 113 -12.65 3.89 16.63
N ARG A 114 -12.64 5.05 15.97
CA ARG A 114 -12.52 6.36 16.64
C ARG A 114 -13.86 6.90 17.13
N ALA A 115 -14.98 6.29 16.75
CA ALA A 115 -16.30 6.66 17.25
C ALA A 115 -16.46 6.17 18.69
N GLY A 116 -16.76 7.09 19.60
CA GLY A 116 -17.00 6.86 21.02
C GLY A 116 -15.81 7.22 21.88
N ARG A 117 -16.04 8.11 22.84
CA ARG A 117 -15.06 8.46 23.86
C ARG A 117 -15.35 7.64 25.11
N SER A 118 -14.53 6.63 25.35
CA SER A 118 -14.55 5.85 26.59
C SER A 118 -14.63 6.79 27.79
N GLN A 119 -15.52 6.49 28.75
CA GLN A 119 -15.80 7.28 29.96
C GLN A 119 -16.69 8.51 29.77
N PHE A 120 -16.91 9.02 28.55
CA PHE A 120 -17.73 10.23 28.32
C PHE A 120 -19.05 9.93 27.61
N ASP A 121 -19.05 8.98 26.68
CA ASP A 121 -20.18 8.70 25.81
C ASP A 121 -20.83 7.35 26.18
N THR A 122 -22.17 7.30 26.26
CA THR A 122 -22.95 6.05 26.42
C THR A 122 -23.31 5.42 25.07
N CYS A 123 -23.31 6.22 24.01
CA CYS A 123 -23.48 5.80 22.63
C CYS A 123 -22.58 6.65 21.72
N ALA A 124 -22.26 6.13 20.54
CA ALA A 124 -21.48 6.83 19.55
C ALA A 124 -21.96 6.46 18.15
N THR A 125 -21.65 7.31 17.17
CA THR A 125 -22.10 7.11 15.79
C THR A 125 -20.92 7.17 14.83
N ALA A 126 -20.82 6.18 13.95
CA ALA A 126 -19.98 6.25 12.76
C ALA A 126 -20.87 6.32 11.52
N LEU A 127 -20.69 7.36 10.71
CA LEU A 127 -21.43 7.59 9.47
C LEU A 127 -20.50 7.39 8.27
N ILE A 128 -20.83 6.41 7.42
CA ILE A 128 -20.10 6.15 6.18
C ILE A 128 -20.88 6.76 5.01
N LEU A 129 -20.30 7.75 4.36
CA LEU A 129 -20.87 8.35 3.14
C LEU A 129 -20.27 7.64 1.92
N THR A 130 -21.07 6.81 1.26
CA THR A 130 -20.67 6.05 0.07
C THR A 130 -21.69 6.16 -1.07
N THR A 131 -21.42 5.49 -2.19
CA THR A 131 -22.37 5.40 -3.31
C THR A 131 -23.49 4.42 -2.98
N ALA A 132 -24.66 4.56 -3.63
CA ALA A 132 -25.75 3.62 -3.47
C ALA A 132 -25.37 2.18 -3.87
N GLN A 133 -24.48 2.03 -4.85
CA GLN A 133 -23.98 0.73 -5.32
C GLN A 133 -23.10 0.04 -4.27
N ASP A 134 -22.30 0.81 -3.54
CA ASP A 134 -21.35 0.27 -2.55
C ASP A 134 -21.96 0.11 -1.15
N LYS A 135 -23.19 0.59 -0.92
CA LYS A 135 -23.86 0.55 0.39
C LYS A 135 -23.86 -0.87 0.99
N ALA A 136 -24.33 -1.85 0.23
CA ALA A 136 -24.44 -3.23 0.70
C ALA A 136 -23.07 -3.85 1.05
N LYS A 137 -22.00 -3.42 0.36
CA LYS A 137 -20.63 -3.86 0.67
C LYS A 137 -20.23 -3.42 2.09
N TYR A 138 -20.44 -2.15 2.44
CA TYR A 138 -20.07 -1.64 3.76
C TYR A 138 -21.00 -2.12 4.88
N GLU A 139 -22.29 -2.34 4.60
CA GLU A 139 -23.22 -2.98 5.55
C GLU A 139 -22.75 -4.39 5.91
N ASN A 140 -22.40 -5.21 4.91
CA ASN A 140 -21.87 -6.56 5.13
C ASN A 140 -20.53 -6.55 5.86
N MET A 141 -19.65 -5.59 5.52
CA MET A 141 -18.36 -5.42 6.19
C MET A 141 -18.56 -5.12 7.68
N VAL A 142 -19.40 -4.13 8.05
CA VAL A 142 -19.66 -3.77 9.46
C VAL A 142 -20.41 -4.87 10.21
N ALA A 143 -21.29 -5.61 9.53
CA ALA A 143 -21.98 -6.76 10.10
C ALA A 143 -21.04 -7.97 10.35
N CYS A 144 -19.77 -7.89 9.95
CA CYS A 144 -18.78 -8.96 10.07
C CYS A 144 -19.25 -10.29 9.44
N THR A 145 -20.04 -10.22 8.36
CA THR A 145 -20.60 -11.40 7.69
C THR A 145 -19.67 -12.00 6.65
N GLN A 146 -18.63 -11.27 6.24
CA GLN A 146 -17.69 -11.73 5.22
C GLN A 146 -16.58 -12.58 5.83
N PRO A 147 -16.35 -13.80 5.33
CA PRO A 147 -15.25 -14.64 5.80
C PRO A 147 -13.90 -14.05 5.38
N ILE A 148 -12.92 -14.11 6.27
CA ILE A 148 -11.53 -13.77 5.94
C ILE A 148 -10.96 -14.89 5.06
N GLU A 149 -10.34 -14.51 3.94
CA GLU A 149 -9.75 -15.44 2.96
C GLU A 149 -8.21 -15.34 2.92
N SER A 150 -7.56 -16.46 2.60
CA SER A 150 -6.10 -16.50 2.39
C SER A 150 -5.69 -15.92 1.03
N ASN A 151 -4.62 -15.11 1.02
CA ASN A 151 -3.94 -14.64 -0.19
C ASN A 151 -2.62 -15.40 -0.50
N LEU A 152 -2.24 -16.40 0.31
CA LEU A 152 -0.96 -17.11 0.17
C LEU A 152 -0.74 -17.70 -1.24
N HIS A 153 -1.80 -18.22 -1.86
CA HIS A 153 -1.78 -18.78 -3.21
C HIS A 153 -1.29 -17.81 -4.31
N LYS A 154 -1.29 -16.50 -4.06
CA LYS A 154 -0.80 -15.48 -5.01
C LYS A 154 0.72 -15.33 -4.99
N HIS A 155 1.37 -15.74 -3.90
CA HIS A 155 2.80 -15.59 -3.65
C HIS A 155 3.43 -16.91 -3.13
N LEU A 156 2.78 -18.03 -3.43
CA LEU A 156 3.15 -19.34 -2.89
C LEU A 156 4.56 -19.74 -3.35
N THR A 157 4.93 -19.40 -4.58
CA THR A 157 6.27 -19.65 -5.14
C THR A 157 7.36 -18.97 -4.31
N GLU A 158 7.18 -17.68 -3.95
CA GLU A 158 8.12 -16.95 -3.10
C GLU A 158 8.21 -17.54 -1.69
N HIS A 159 7.08 -17.90 -1.08
CA HIS A 159 7.05 -18.47 0.26
C HIS A 159 7.66 -19.88 0.31
N LEU A 160 7.40 -20.73 -0.69
CA LEU A 160 8.05 -22.03 -0.80
C LEU A 160 9.58 -21.89 -0.89
N ASN A 161 10.08 -20.98 -1.73
CA ASN A 161 11.51 -20.71 -1.82
C ASN A 161 12.10 -20.27 -0.47
N ALA A 162 11.43 -19.38 0.26
CA ALA A 162 11.90 -18.92 1.56
C ALA A 162 12.00 -20.06 2.59
N GLU A 163 11.01 -20.95 2.63
CA GLU A 163 11.01 -22.09 3.57
C GLU A 163 12.02 -23.17 3.19
N ILE A 164 12.32 -23.34 1.90
CA ILE A 164 13.42 -24.19 1.44
C ILE A 164 14.78 -23.59 1.85
N VAL A 165 14.97 -22.27 1.70
CA VAL A 165 16.19 -21.56 2.14
C VAL A 165 16.40 -21.65 3.66
N LEU A 166 15.31 -21.64 4.43
CA LEU A 166 15.35 -21.82 5.89
C LEU A 166 15.57 -23.28 6.31
N ASN A 167 15.63 -24.23 5.37
CA ASN A 167 15.67 -25.68 5.58
C ASN A 167 14.43 -26.22 6.34
N THR A 168 13.31 -25.51 6.32
CA THR A 168 12.03 -26.00 6.83
C THR A 168 11.46 -27.07 5.88
N ILE A 169 11.60 -26.85 4.57
CA ILE A 169 11.11 -27.75 3.52
C ILE A 169 12.31 -28.42 2.85
N THR A 170 12.45 -29.74 3.06
CA THR A 170 13.54 -30.57 2.53
C THR A 170 13.09 -31.54 1.45
N ASP A 171 11.79 -31.77 1.32
CA ASP A 171 11.19 -32.67 0.33
C ASP A 171 9.72 -32.30 0.12
N LEU A 172 9.08 -32.95 -0.85
CA LEU A 172 7.69 -32.69 -1.24
C LEU A 172 6.68 -33.05 -0.12
N GLU A 173 6.97 -34.07 0.68
CA GLU A 173 6.10 -34.49 1.78
C GLU A 173 6.10 -33.42 2.89
N VAL A 174 7.27 -32.90 3.23
CA VAL A 174 7.44 -31.80 4.18
C VAL A 174 6.79 -30.52 3.64
N ALA A 175 6.91 -30.24 2.33
CA ALA A 175 6.22 -29.11 1.70
C ALA A 175 4.69 -29.19 1.88
N MET A 176 4.12 -30.40 1.75
CA MET A 176 2.69 -30.61 1.98
C MET A 176 2.30 -30.44 3.44
N ARG A 177 3.12 -30.94 4.35
CA ARG A 177 2.90 -30.76 5.79
C ARG A 177 2.92 -29.28 6.16
N TRP A 178 3.88 -28.53 5.63
CA TRP A 178 3.92 -27.07 5.76
C TRP A 178 2.65 -26.44 5.20
N LEU A 179 2.27 -26.74 3.96
CA LEU A 179 1.06 -26.16 3.36
C LEU A 179 -0.19 -26.47 4.20
N SER A 180 -0.31 -27.68 4.74
CA SER A 180 -1.44 -28.10 5.59
C SER A 180 -1.58 -27.31 6.89
N SER A 181 -0.49 -26.74 7.38
CA SER A 181 -0.47 -25.86 8.55
C SER A 181 -0.90 -24.42 8.26
N THR A 182 -1.08 -24.04 6.99
CA THR A 182 -1.36 -22.66 6.60
C THR A 182 -2.85 -22.33 6.62
N PHE A 183 -3.16 -21.04 6.72
CA PHE A 183 -4.53 -20.55 6.57
C PHE A 183 -5.12 -20.83 5.17
N LEU A 184 -4.28 -20.95 4.13
CA LEU A 184 -4.72 -21.33 2.79
C LEU A 184 -5.38 -22.72 2.79
N TYR A 185 -4.78 -23.68 3.46
CA TYR A 185 -5.31 -25.04 3.54
C TYR A 185 -6.69 -25.08 4.19
N VAL A 186 -6.84 -24.41 5.34
CA VAL A 186 -8.13 -24.32 6.06
C VAL A 186 -9.21 -23.67 5.19
N ARG A 187 -8.87 -22.59 4.48
CA ARG A 187 -9.83 -21.88 3.61
C ARG A 187 -10.14 -22.64 2.33
N ALA A 188 -9.17 -23.29 1.70
CA ALA A 188 -9.39 -24.10 0.51
C ALA A 188 -10.36 -25.28 0.77
N LYS A 189 -10.33 -25.84 1.99
CA LYS A 189 -11.26 -26.89 2.41
C LYS A 189 -12.67 -26.38 2.72
N LYS A 190 -12.81 -25.14 3.16
CA LYS A 190 -14.11 -24.52 3.49
C LYS A 190 -14.77 -23.83 2.29
N CYS A 191 -13.99 -23.21 1.42
CA CYS A 191 -14.45 -22.45 0.26
C CYS A 191 -13.55 -22.72 -0.96
N PRO A 192 -13.64 -23.91 -1.58
CA PRO A 192 -12.75 -24.32 -2.66
C PRO A 192 -12.82 -23.39 -3.89
N GLU A 193 -14.02 -22.88 -4.22
CA GLU A 193 -14.26 -22.05 -5.40
C GLU A 193 -13.36 -20.81 -5.44
N LYS A 194 -13.08 -20.21 -4.26
CA LYS A 194 -12.27 -19.00 -4.13
C LYS A 194 -10.84 -19.21 -4.59
N TYR A 195 -10.38 -20.46 -4.51
CA TYR A 195 -9.05 -20.90 -4.88
C TYR A 195 -9.03 -21.62 -6.23
N LYS A 196 -10.08 -21.44 -7.05
CA LYS A 196 -10.24 -22.08 -8.36
C LYS A 196 -10.25 -23.61 -8.28
N LEU A 197 -10.64 -24.16 -7.13
CA LEU A 197 -10.83 -25.60 -6.94
C LEU A 197 -12.30 -25.94 -7.20
N PRO A 198 -12.59 -27.08 -7.87
CA PRO A 198 -13.96 -27.52 -8.10
C PRO A 198 -14.78 -27.69 -6.81
N VAL A 199 -16.05 -27.33 -6.86
CA VAL A 199 -17.01 -27.50 -5.74
C VAL A 199 -17.40 -28.98 -5.62
N GLY A 200 -17.65 -29.45 -4.40
CA GLY A 200 -18.11 -30.83 -4.14
C GLY A 200 -16.99 -31.88 -4.14
N LEU A 201 -15.72 -31.48 -4.15
CA LEU A 201 -14.60 -32.39 -3.97
C LEU A 201 -14.55 -32.94 -2.53
N THR A 202 -14.17 -34.21 -2.40
CA THR A 202 -13.82 -34.79 -1.10
C THR A 202 -12.56 -34.11 -0.55
N GLN A 203 -12.38 -34.16 0.77
CA GLN A 203 -11.19 -33.59 1.43
C GLN A 203 -9.88 -34.13 0.84
N GLU A 204 -9.83 -35.44 0.56
CA GLU A 204 -8.69 -36.09 -0.10
C GLU A 204 -8.40 -35.54 -1.50
N LYS A 205 -9.45 -35.23 -2.28
CA LYS A 205 -9.28 -34.63 -3.62
C LYS A 205 -8.78 -33.19 -3.53
N ILE A 206 -9.20 -32.44 -2.51
CA ILE A 206 -8.66 -31.09 -2.24
C ILE A 206 -7.18 -31.19 -1.87
N ASP A 207 -6.81 -32.12 -0.98
CA ASP A 207 -5.42 -32.35 -0.58
C ASP A 207 -4.54 -32.69 -1.79
N LYS A 208 -5.03 -33.56 -2.69
CA LYS A 208 -4.36 -33.87 -3.96
C LYS A 208 -4.18 -32.64 -4.85
N LYS A 209 -5.19 -31.77 -4.96
CA LYS A 209 -5.07 -30.53 -5.75
C LYS A 209 -4.10 -29.52 -5.15
N LEU A 210 -4.06 -29.41 -3.83
CA LEU A 210 -3.09 -28.57 -3.13
C LEU A 210 -1.66 -29.09 -3.33
N LEU A 211 -1.47 -30.42 -3.34
CA LEU A 211 -0.20 -31.05 -3.71
C LEU A 211 0.20 -30.75 -5.16
N GLU A 212 -0.73 -30.86 -6.11
CA GLU A 212 -0.47 -30.48 -7.50
C GLU A 212 -0.01 -29.02 -7.62
N ILE A 213 -0.63 -28.09 -6.88
CA ILE A 213 -0.24 -26.67 -6.85
C ILE A 213 1.17 -26.49 -6.28
N CYS A 214 1.49 -27.13 -5.15
CA CYS A 214 2.83 -27.12 -4.57
C CYS A 214 3.88 -27.65 -5.54
N GLN A 215 3.59 -28.77 -6.22
CA GLN A 215 4.50 -29.34 -7.21
C GLN A 215 4.71 -28.41 -8.41
N ILE A 216 3.66 -27.77 -8.90
CA ILE A 216 3.76 -26.80 -10.00
C ILE A 216 4.68 -25.65 -9.62
N ASP A 217 4.51 -25.07 -8.43
CA ASP A 217 5.33 -23.94 -7.97
C ASP A 217 6.77 -24.35 -7.65
N LEU A 218 6.98 -25.54 -7.08
CA LEU A 218 8.32 -26.11 -6.92
C LEU A 218 9.01 -26.30 -8.28
N ASN A 219 8.32 -26.85 -9.28
CA ASN A 219 8.86 -27.03 -10.62
C ASN A 219 9.20 -25.69 -11.30
N LYS A 220 8.47 -24.61 -11.00
CA LYS A 220 8.84 -23.26 -11.45
C LYS A 220 10.16 -22.80 -10.85
N LEU A 221 10.36 -23.01 -9.53
CA LEU A 221 11.62 -22.68 -8.84
C LEU A 221 12.80 -23.47 -9.42
N VAL A 222 12.60 -24.77 -9.64
CA VAL A 222 13.62 -25.64 -10.27
C VAL A 222 13.92 -25.19 -11.69
N GLY A 223 12.90 -24.96 -12.53
CA GLY A 223 13.07 -24.51 -13.90
C GLY A 223 13.72 -23.12 -14.04
N ALA A 224 13.66 -22.30 -13.00
CA ALA A 224 14.32 -21.00 -12.93
C ALA A 224 15.70 -21.03 -12.24
N GLY A 225 16.17 -22.21 -11.80
CA GLY A 225 17.47 -22.39 -11.16
C GLY A 225 17.56 -21.86 -9.72
N MET A 226 16.43 -21.66 -9.05
CA MET A 226 16.38 -21.15 -7.67
C MET A 226 16.42 -22.25 -6.61
N VAL A 227 16.01 -23.46 -7.00
CA VAL A 227 15.95 -24.66 -6.16
C VAL A 227 16.49 -25.84 -6.95
N ASN A 228 17.19 -26.75 -6.28
CA ASN A 228 17.65 -28.02 -6.83
C ASN A 228 16.90 -29.18 -6.19
N ILE A 229 16.70 -30.24 -6.97
CA ILE A 229 16.23 -31.54 -6.47
C ILE A 229 17.30 -32.56 -6.84
N ASN A 230 17.88 -33.23 -5.84
CA ASN A 230 18.92 -34.22 -6.08
C ASN A 230 18.34 -35.60 -6.47
N GLN A 231 19.21 -36.57 -6.73
CA GLN A 231 18.80 -37.94 -7.10
C GLN A 231 17.99 -38.65 -6.01
N CYS A 232 18.15 -38.23 -4.74
CA CYS A 232 17.41 -38.74 -3.59
C CYS A 232 16.07 -38.00 -3.35
N ILE A 233 15.64 -37.14 -4.27
CA ILE A 233 14.41 -36.32 -4.15
C ILE A 233 14.50 -35.28 -3.01
N GLU A 234 15.70 -35.01 -2.51
CA GLU A 234 15.92 -33.95 -1.53
C GLU A 234 15.96 -32.60 -2.24
N ILE A 235 15.23 -31.64 -1.67
CA ILE A 235 15.07 -30.28 -2.14
C ILE A 235 16.07 -29.40 -1.38
N SER A 236 16.88 -28.63 -2.11
CA SER A 236 17.81 -27.67 -1.53
C SER A 236 17.81 -26.34 -2.29
N PRO A 237 18.07 -25.22 -1.61
CA PRO A 237 18.13 -23.92 -2.27
C PRO A 237 19.41 -23.81 -3.13
N THR A 238 19.35 -22.94 -4.15
CA THR A 238 20.57 -22.43 -4.81
C THR A 238 20.90 -21.05 -4.28
N VAL A 239 22.10 -20.54 -4.61
CA VAL A 239 22.49 -19.14 -4.30
C VAL A 239 21.46 -18.14 -4.84
N ILE A 240 20.84 -18.43 -6.00
CA ILE A 240 19.80 -17.59 -6.60
C ILE A 240 18.53 -17.61 -5.72
N GLY A 241 18.13 -18.78 -5.23
CA GLY A 241 17.01 -18.92 -4.28
C GLY A 241 17.28 -18.22 -2.96
N GLU A 242 18.51 -18.31 -2.43
CA GLU A 242 18.93 -17.59 -1.22
C GLU A 242 18.84 -16.07 -1.39
N ILE A 243 19.33 -15.52 -2.51
CA ILE A 243 19.24 -14.09 -2.82
C ILE A 243 17.77 -13.65 -2.90
N MET A 244 16.92 -14.43 -3.57
CA MET A 244 15.49 -14.15 -3.70
C MET A 244 14.81 -14.06 -2.34
N ALA A 245 15.07 -15.02 -1.45
CA ALA A 245 14.51 -15.04 -0.10
C ALA A 245 15.05 -13.90 0.76
N LYS A 246 16.38 -13.71 0.77
CA LYS A 246 17.08 -12.71 1.58
C LYS A 246 16.61 -11.29 1.32
N TYR A 247 16.36 -10.95 0.06
CA TYR A 247 15.97 -9.60 -0.36
C TYR A 247 14.49 -9.45 -0.72
N TYR A 248 13.66 -10.45 -0.44
CA TYR A 248 12.21 -10.41 -0.73
C TYR A 248 11.93 -10.00 -2.19
N VAL A 249 12.59 -10.68 -3.12
CA VAL A 249 12.47 -10.42 -4.56
C VAL A 249 11.32 -11.25 -5.12
N ALA A 250 10.47 -10.63 -5.95
CA ALA A 250 9.40 -11.37 -6.63
C ALA A 250 9.98 -12.42 -7.59
N PHE A 251 9.31 -13.57 -7.73
CA PHE A 251 9.79 -14.68 -8.55
C PHE A 251 10.09 -14.25 -10.00
N GLU A 252 9.17 -13.50 -10.61
CA GLU A 252 9.32 -12.99 -11.98
C GLU A 252 10.45 -11.97 -12.11
N THR A 253 10.73 -11.18 -11.07
CA THR A 253 11.90 -10.28 -11.04
C THR A 253 13.19 -11.07 -10.98
N MET A 254 13.24 -12.11 -10.15
CA MET A 254 14.45 -12.93 -10.04
C MET A 254 14.75 -13.65 -11.36
N LYS A 255 13.73 -14.09 -12.11
CA LYS A 255 13.88 -14.60 -13.49
C LYS A 255 14.45 -13.59 -14.49
N LEU A 256 14.28 -12.28 -14.26
CA LEU A 256 14.95 -11.26 -15.06
C LEU A 256 16.42 -11.16 -14.67
N PHE A 257 16.72 -11.23 -13.37
CA PHE A 257 18.07 -11.12 -12.85
C PHE A 257 18.96 -12.31 -13.21
N THR A 258 18.42 -13.53 -13.33
CA THR A 258 19.18 -14.70 -13.79
C THR A 258 19.68 -14.58 -15.24
N LYS A 259 19.18 -13.61 -16.00
CA LYS A 259 19.61 -13.34 -17.37
C LYS A 259 20.76 -12.32 -17.45
N ILE A 260 21.13 -11.72 -16.33
CA ILE A 260 22.24 -10.75 -16.24
C ILE A 260 23.55 -11.54 -16.29
N THR A 261 24.40 -11.19 -17.24
CA THR A 261 25.69 -11.85 -17.48
C THR A 261 26.86 -11.10 -16.85
N GLY A 262 26.64 -9.86 -16.41
CA GLY A 262 27.67 -8.96 -15.87
C GLY A 262 28.35 -8.09 -16.93
N THR A 263 27.94 -8.20 -18.19
CA THR A 263 28.44 -7.39 -19.32
C THR A 263 27.52 -6.21 -19.65
N GLU A 264 26.39 -6.13 -18.98
CA GLU A 264 25.35 -5.14 -19.24
C GLU A 264 25.80 -3.73 -18.85
N ILE A 265 25.60 -2.78 -19.77
CA ILE A 265 25.84 -1.36 -19.52
C ILE A 265 24.68 -0.74 -18.73
N MET A 266 24.93 0.42 -18.11
CA MET A 266 23.96 1.08 -17.21
C MET A 266 22.55 1.26 -17.82
N ILE A 267 22.44 1.60 -19.11
CA ILE A 267 21.13 1.75 -19.78
C ILE A 267 20.37 0.42 -19.87
N GLN A 268 21.07 -0.70 -20.03
CA GLN A 268 20.46 -2.04 -20.04
C GLN A 268 20.00 -2.42 -18.63
N LEU A 269 20.82 -2.17 -17.61
CA LEU A 269 20.46 -2.40 -16.20
C LEU A 269 19.23 -1.56 -15.79
N LEU A 270 19.17 -0.28 -16.15
CA LEU A 270 17.99 0.56 -15.92
C LEU A 270 16.74 0.00 -16.63
N GLY A 271 16.90 -0.50 -17.85
CA GLY A 271 15.83 -1.18 -18.59
C GLY A 271 15.32 -2.43 -17.88
N ILE A 272 16.21 -3.24 -17.31
CA ILE A 272 15.86 -4.43 -16.53
C ILE A 272 15.14 -4.03 -15.24
N PHE A 273 15.70 -3.10 -14.47
CA PHE A 273 15.10 -2.60 -13.23
C PHE A 273 13.69 -2.04 -13.46
N SER A 274 13.49 -1.29 -14.54
CA SER A 274 12.17 -0.72 -14.83
C SER A 274 11.06 -1.74 -15.11
N LYS A 275 11.43 -3.00 -15.39
CA LYS A 275 10.51 -4.11 -15.69
C LYS A 275 10.30 -5.05 -14.49
N CYS A 276 10.90 -4.76 -13.34
CA CYS A 276 10.73 -5.57 -12.14
C CYS A 276 9.26 -5.60 -11.68
N SER A 277 8.79 -6.77 -11.25
CA SER A 277 7.40 -7.02 -10.85
C SER A 277 6.99 -6.25 -9.59
N GLU A 278 7.95 -5.77 -8.80
CA GLU A 278 7.76 -4.86 -7.66
C GLU A 278 7.08 -3.55 -8.07
N PHE A 279 7.14 -3.20 -9.36
CA PHE A 279 6.56 -2.00 -9.95
C PHE A 279 5.26 -2.27 -10.72
N SER A 280 4.74 -3.50 -10.68
CA SER A 280 3.56 -3.92 -11.48
C SER A 280 2.28 -3.13 -11.21
N ASP A 281 2.15 -2.51 -10.04
CA ASP A 281 1.02 -1.67 -9.65
C ASP A 281 1.22 -0.18 -9.95
N ILE A 282 2.41 0.23 -10.39
CA ILE A 282 2.68 1.58 -10.86
C ILE A 282 2.05 1.75 -12.24
N ARG A 283 1.19 2.77 -12.38
CA ARG A 283 0.54 3.09 -13.64
C ARG A 283 1.03 4.43 -14.18
N LEU A 284 1.12 4.53 -15.50
CA LEU A 284 1.32 5.80 -16.18
C LEU A 284 0.00 6.57 -16.27
N ARG A 285 -0.11 7.70 -15.57
CA ARG A 285 -1.30 8.56 -15.61
C ARG A 285 -1.20 9.56 -16.76
N THR A 286 -2.33 10.00 -17.28
CA THR A 286 -2.37 11.02 -18.35
C THR A 286 -1.67 12.31 -17.94
N ASN A 287 -1.87 12.75 -16.69
CA ASN A 287 -1.27 13.98 -16.17
C ASN A 287 0.25 13.88 -15.97
N ASP A 288 0.76 12.69 -15.65
CA ASP A 288 2.19 12.45 -15.48
C ASP A 288 2.96 12.66 -16.80
N LYS A 289 2.34 12.34 -17.94
CA LYS A 289 3.00 12.32 -19.25
C LYS A 289 3.69 13.63 -19.59
N LYS A 290 3.10 14.78 -19.25
CA LYS A 290 3.72 16.08 -19.56
C LYS A 290 5.04 16.25 -18.81
N CYS A 291 5.03 16.04 -17.49
CA CYS A 291 6.21 16.15 -16.65
C CYS A 291 7.28 15.11 -17.05
N LEU A 292 6.89 13.85 -17.24
CA LEU A 292 7.81 12.78 -17.64
C LEU A 292 8.45 13.03 -19.01
N ASN A 293 7.72 13.58 -19.99
CA ASN A 293 8.31 13.91 -21.28
C ASN A 293 9.26 15.10 -21.21
N LEU A 294 9.03 16.06 -20.31
CA LEU A 294 9.97 17.15 -20.04
C LEU A 294 11.26 16.64 -19.38
N LEU A 295 11.16 15.69 -18.45
CA LEU A 295 12.32 15.01 -17.86
C LEU A 295 13.06 14.15 -18.90
N ASN A 296 12.34 13.56 -19.86
CA ASN A 296 12.92 12.73 -20.90
C ASN A 296 13.73 13.55 -21.92
N LYS A 297 13.15 14.64 -22.44
CA LYS A 297 13.78 15.52 -23.43
C LYS A 297 13.29 16.96 -23.26
N HIS A 298 14.24 17.89 -23.16
CA HIS A 298 14.01 19.33 -23.12
C HIS A 298 15.16 20.05 -23.82
N SER A 299 14.86 21.16 -24.50
CA SER A 299 15.87 21.90 -25.27
C SER A 299 16.85 22.69 -24.41
N THR A 300 16.40 23.16 -23.23
CA THR A 300 17.17 24.10 -22.40
C THR A 300 17.35 23.69 -20.94
N LYS A 301 16.74 22.58 -20.51
CA LYS A 301 16.79 22.12 -19.12
C LYS A 301 17.55 20.80 -19.06
N GLU A 302 18.15 20.53 -17.91
CA GLU A 302 18.75 19.23 -17.63
C GLU A 302 17.68 18.13 -17.69
N THR A 303 18.05 17.00 -18.28
CA THR A 303 17.16 15.86 -18.55
C THR A 303 17.83 14.58 -18.07
N ILE A 304 17.10 13.47 -18.08
CA ILE A 304 17.64 12.18 -17.68
C ILE A 304 18.88 11.80 -18.53
N ARG A 305 19.86 11.19 -17.89
CA ARG A 305 21.16 10.83 -18.50
C ARG A 305 21.03 9.95 -19.75
N PHE A 306 20.07 9.03 -19.75
CA PHE A 306 19.77 8.11 -20.85
C PHE A 306 18.34 8.35 -21.35
N PRO A 307 18.15 9.24 -22.34
CA PRO A 307 16.83 9.54 -22.89
C PRO A 307 16.12 8.29 -23.43
N LEU A 308 14.86 8.14 -23.07
CA LEU A 308 13.98 7.11 -23.57
C LEU A 308 13.59 7.40 -25.02
N SER A 309 13.41 6.34 -25.80
CA SER A 309 12.96 6.45 -27.18
C SER A 309 11.52 6.97 -27.24
N GLY A 310 11.30 8.06 -27.98
CA GLY A 310 9.99 8.66 -28.17
C GLY A 310 9.39 9.29 -26.90
N LYS A 311 8.06 9.30 -26.85
CA LYS A 311 7.28 9.79 -25.69
C LYS A 311 7.14 8.68 -24.65
N VAL A 312 7.06 9.06 -23.37
CA VAL A 312 6.77 8.12 -22.27
C VAL A 312 5.33 7.60 -22.40
N THR A 313 5.19 6.32 -22.71
CA THR A 313 3.89 5.68 -23.02
C THR A 313 3.58 4.44 -22.19
N SER A 314 4.55 3.86 -21.47
CA SER A 314 4.34 2.70 -20.60
C SER A 314 4.72 2.98 -19.13
N SER A 315 4.25 2.12 -18.22
CA SER A 315 4.65 2.15 -16.81
C SER A 315 6.15 1.92 -16.63
N ASP A 316 6.74 0.97 -17.37
CA ASP A 316 8.18 0.71 -17.31
C ASP A 316 8.98 1.95 -17.70
N MET A 317 8.56 2.66 -18.76
CA MET A 317 9.20 3.93 -19.16
C MET A 317 9.08 5.00 -18.07
N LYS A 318 7.93 5.08 -17.40
CA LYS A 318 7.75 5.97 -16.26
C LYS A 318 8.70 5.63 -15.11
N VAL A 319 8.77 4.36 -14.72
CA VAL A 319 9.67 3.89 -13.65
C VAL A 319 11.13 4.21 -14.01
N ASN A 320 11.55 3.91 -15.24
CA ASN A 320 12.89 4.21 -15.72
C ASN A 320 13.20 5.71 -15.64
N CYS A 321 12.31 6.55 -16.17
CA CYS A 321 12.45 8.00 -16.15
C CYS A 321 12.57 8.54 -14.72
N ILE A 322 11.74 8.05 -13.78
CA ILE A 322 11.78 8.46 -12.38
C ILE A 322 13.09 8.02 -11.69
N ILE A 323 13.55 6.78 -11.90
CA ILE A 323 14.82 6.31 -11.35
C ILE A 323 15.96 7.23 -11.79
N GLN A 324 16.04 7.53 -13.09
CA GLN A 324 17.08 8.40 -13.63
C GLN A 324 16.98 9.82 -13.10
N ALA A 325 15.77 10.38 -12.99
CA ALA A 325 15.55 11.72 -12.46
C ALA A 325 15.96 11.83 -10.99
N MET A 326 15.64 10.82 -10.17
CA MET A 326 16.03 10.80 -8.75
C MET A 326 17.55 10.65 -8.57
N LEU A 327 18.19 9.75 -9.33
CA LEU A 327 19.64 9.58 -9.28
C LEU A 327 20.41 10.78 -9.85
N GLY A 328 19.82 11.49 -10.82
CA GLY A 328 20.35 12.73 -11.38
C GLY A 328 19.98 13.98 -10.57
N ASN A 329 19.26 13.84 -9.46
CA ASN A 329 18.76 14.94 -8.63
C ASN A 329 18.01 16.04 -9.43
N LEU A 330 17.23 15.63 -10.44
CA LEU A 330 16.42 16.53 -11.26
C LEU A 330 15.19 17.02 -10.48
N GLU A 331 14.79 18.26 -10.73
CA GLU A 331 13.59 18.83 -10.11
C GLU A 331 12.31 18.17 -10.66
N ILE A 332 11.57 17.51 -9.76
CA ILE A 332 10.24 16.95 -10.04
C ILE A 332 9.20 17.80 -9.30
N HIS A 333 8.45 18.62 -10.03
CA HIS A 333 7.42 19.48 -9.43
C HIS A 333 6.07 18.79 -9.22
N ASP A 334 5.83 17.66 -9.89
CA ASP A 334 4.57 16.94 -9.79
C ASP A 334 4.55 16.06 -8.53
N GLN A 335 3.63 16.38 -7.60
CA GLN A 335 3.51 15.66 -6.33
C GLN A 335 3.15 14.18 -6.52
N SER A 336 2.40 13.84 -7.56
CA SER A 336 2.01 12.45 -7.83
C SER A 336 3.24 11.62 -8.25
N ILE A 337 4.14 12.21 -9.05
CA ILE A 337 5.40 11.58 -9.45
C ILE A 337 6.37 11.50 -8.27
N LEU A 338 6.46 12.53 -7.42
CA LEU A 338 7.26 12.49 -6.18
C LEU A 338 6.81 11.40 -5.20
N ASN A 339 5.50 11.17 -5.11
CA ASN A 339 4.96 10.09 -4.30
C ASN A 339 5.37 8.71 -4.86
N ASP A 340 5.35 8.54 -6.19
CA ASP A 340 5.80 7.31 -6.83
C ASP A 340 7.32 7.11 -6.64
N SER A 341 8.11 8.19 -6.72
CA SER A 341 9.57 8.13 -6.63
C SER A 341 10.07 7.59 -5.28
N SER A 342 9.43 8.01 -4.18
CA SER A 342 9.78 7.53 -2.84
C SER A 342 9.65 6.01 -2.72
N ARG A 343 8.62 5.43 -3.34
CA ARG A 343 8.41 3.97 -3.36
C ARG A 343 9.39 3.29 -4.30
N ILE A 344 9.54 3.82 -5.52
CA ILE A 344 10.45 3.27 -6.52
C ILE A 344 11.87 3.16 -5.95
N MET A 345 12.36 4.24 -5.34
CA MET A 345 13.72 4.28 -4.80
C MET A 345 13.94 3.29 -3.64
N ARG A 346 12.97 3.10 -2.75
CA ARG A 346 13.06 2.06 -1.69
C ARG A 346 13.17 0.66 -2.28
N CYS A 347 12.37 0.35 -3.31
CA CYS A 347 12.45 -0.93 -4.00
C CYS A 347 13.79 -1.08 -4.74
N CYS A 348 14.26 -0.06 -5.45
CA CYS A 348 15.56 -0.07 -6.14
C CYS A 348 16.73 -0.28 -5.17
N GLU A 349 16.68 0.34 -3.98
CA GLU A 349 17.71 0.16 -2.96
C GLU A 349 17.80 -1.32 -2.50
N ARG A 350 16.65 -1.98 -2.35
CA ARG A 350 16.60 -3.41 -2.01
C ARG A 350 17.08 -4.28 -3.17
N LEU A 351 16.57 -4.05 -4.37
CA LEU A 351 16.87 -4.86 -5.55
C LEU A 351 18.35 -4.75 -5.96
N SER A 352 18.98 -3.58 -5.81
CA SER A 352 20.40 -3.38 -6.15
C SER A 352 21.39 -4.08 -5.22
N LYS A 353 20.92 -4.62 -4.08
CA LYS A 353 21.73 -5.42 -3.15
C LYS A 353 21.80 -6.91 -3.53
N CYS A 354 21.02 -7.36 -4.53
CA CYS A 354 21.08 -8.73 -5.05
C CYS A 354 22.43 -8.92 -5.77
N LYS A 355 23.36 -9.65 -5.13
CA LYS A 355 24.72 -9.92 -5.60
C LYS A 355 25.07 -11.37 -5.33
#